data_AF-A0A5N9CXV1-F1
#
_entry.id   AF-A0A5N9CXV1-F1
#
_cell.length_a   1.000
_cell.length_b   1.000
_cell.length_c   1.000
_cell.angle_alpha   90.00
_cell.angle_beta   90.00
_cell.angle_gamma   90.00
#
_symmetry.space_group_name_H-M   'P 1'
#
loop_
_entity.id
_entity.type
_entity.pdbx_description
1 polymer ?
#
loop_
_entity_poly.entity_id
_entity_poly.type
_entity_poly.pdbx_seq_one_letter_code
_entity_poly.pdbx_strand_id
1 'polypeptide(L)'
;MEPITKIADGLGLDPDHLIPYGRYKAKISLDALKDPADYKGKLVVVTGITPTPAGEGKTTTAIGLAQGLGRLGHKVSVNLREPTLGPIFGIKGGGTGGGMARVVPEDEINIHFTGDAHAVGSAHNLLA
;
A
#
# COMPACT_ATOMS: atom_id res chain seq x y z
N MET A 1 -1.90 15.53 3.61
CA MET A 1 -2.51 14.24 4.02
C MET A 1 -3.97 14.49 4.26
N GLU A 2 -4.83 13.60 3.76
CA GLU A 2 -6.28 13.66 3.93
C GLU A 2 -6.71 12.55 4.90
N PRO A 3 -7.79 12.70 5.68
CA PRO A 3 -8.34 11.63 6.50
C PRO A 3 -8.65 10.39 5.65
N ILE A 4 -8.43 9.19 6.20
CA ILE A 4 -8.64 7.94 5.44
C ILE A 4 -10.07 7.77 4.96
N THR A 5 -11.04 8.28 5.71
CA THR A 5 -12.46 8.28 5.34
C THR A 5 -12.73 9.04 4.05
N LYS A 6 -12.04 10.15 3.81
CA LYS A 6 -12.16 10.95 2.57
C LYS A 6 -11.53 10.22 1.37
N ILE A 7 -10.43 9.49 1.60
CA ILE A 7 -9.81 8.65 0.56
C ILE A 7 -10.74 7.48 0.21
N ALA A 8 -11.32 6.82 1.21
CA ALA A 8 -12.25 5.71 1.02
C ALA A 8 -13.52 6.14 0.27
N ASP A 9 -14.08 7.29 0.61
CA ASP A 9 -15.23 7.90 -0.08
C ASP A 9 -14.92 8.18 -1.56
N GLY A 10 -13.73 8.73 -1.86
CA GLY A 10 -13.27 8.93 -3.24
C GLY A 10 -13.12 7.64 -4.06
N LEU A 11 -12.98 6.49 -3.40
CA LEU A 11 -12.97 5.16 -4.01
C LEU A 11 -14.36 4.52 -4.08
N GLY A 12 -15.39 5.12 -3.48
CA GLY A 12 -16.74 4.58 -3.40
C GLY A 12 -16.84 3.37 -2.47
N LEU A 13 -16.00 3.32 -1.42
CA LEU A 13 -16.08 2.28 -0.39
C LEU A 13 -17.16 2.62 0.62
N ASP A 14 -17.97 1.62 0.97
CA ASP A 14 -18.94 1.74 2.05
C ASP A 14 -18.22 1.95 3.40
N PRO A 15 -18.56 3.01 4.17
CA PRO A 15 -18.00 3.24 5.49
C PRO A 15 -18.13 2.06 6.46
N ASP A 16 -19.17 1.24 6.33
CA ASP A 16 -19.40 0.08 7.21
C ASP A 16 -18.35 -1.02 7.02
N HIS A 17 -17.66 -1.02 5.88
CA HIS A 17 -16.56 -1.94 5.61
C HIS A 17 -15.19 -1.36 5.97
N LEU A 18 -15.11 -0.12 6.44
CA LEU A 18 -13.86 0.55 6.77
C LEU A 18 -13.54 0.35 8.27
N ILE A 19 -12.37 -0.21 8.57
CA ILE A 19 -11.91 -0.43 9.96
C ILE A 19 -10.72 0.52 10.20
N PRO A 20 -10.92 1.69 10.83
CA PRO A 20 -9.86 2.69 10.97
C PRO A 20 -8.76 2.26 11.96
N TYR A 21 -7.51 2.55 11.60
CA TYR A 21 -6.34 2.43 12.46
C TYR A 21 -5.77 3.83 12.68
N GLY A 22 -6.42 4.60 13.54
CA GLY A 22 -6.17 6.04 13.64
C GLY A 22 -6.79 6.81 12.47
N ARG A 23 -6.26 8.00 12.19
CA ARG A 23 -6.92 8.95 11.26
C ARG A 23 -6.59 8.76 9.78
N TYR A 24 -5.46 8.12 9.47
CA TYR A 24 -4.86 8.16 8.14
C TYR A 24 -4.66 6.79 7.47
N LYS A 25 -5.09 5.71 8.12
CA LYS A 25 -5.03 4.35 7.58
C LYS A 25 -6.21 3.52 8.11
N ALA A 26 -6.60 2.52 7.35
CA ALA A 26 -7.70 1.63 7.67
C ALA A 26 -7.49 0.27 7.00
N LYS A 27 -8.09 -0.77 7.55
CA LYS A 27 -8.35 -2.02 6.84
C LYS A 27 -9.72 -1.93 6.17
N ILE A 28 -9.90 -2.75 5.14
CA ILE A 28 -11.19 -2.94 4.47
C ILE A 28 -11.65 -4.36 4.80
N SER A 29 -12.89 -4.51 5.28
CA SER A 29 -13.46 -5.85 5.52
C SER A 29 -13.48 -6.66 4.21
N LEU A 30 -13.25 -7.97 4.31
CA LEU A 30 -13.40 -8.87 3.16
C LEU A 30 -14.85 -8.95 2.68
N ASP A 31 -15.82 -8.58 3.50
CA ASP A 31 -17.25 -8.49 3.11
C ASP A 31 -17.49 -7.45 2.01
N ALA A 32 -16.56 -6.49 1.82
CA ALA A 32 -16.62 -5.53 0.72
C ALA A 32 -16.26 -6.14 -0.64
N LEU A 33 -15.69 -7.35 -0.67
CA LEU A 33 -15.31 -8.02 -1.91
C LEU A 33 -16.56 -8.45 -2.67
N LYS A 34 -16.65 -7.97 -3.91
CA LYS A 34 -17.66 -8.39 -4.88
C LYS A 34 -17.17 -9.63 -5.63
N ASP A 35 -18.07 -10.27 -6.38
CA ASP A 35 -17.70 -11.37 -7.25
C ASP A 35 -16.61 -10.91 -8.25
N PRO A 36 -15.50 -11.65 -8.40
CA PRO A 36 -14.47 -11.33 -9.39
C PRO A 36 -15.01 -11.17 -10.81
N ALA A 37 -16.09 -11.86 -11.17
CA ALA A 37 -16.74 -11.74 -12.48
C ALA A 37 -17.33 -10.33 -12.73
N ASP A 38 -17.63 -9.58 -11.67
CA ASP A 38 -18.15 -8.21 -11.77
C ASP A 38 -17.03 -7.16 -11.96
N TYR A 39 -15.76 -7.56 -11.86
CA TYR A 39 -14.65 -6.62 -11.89
C TYR A 39 -14.28 -6.20 -13.32
N LYS A 40 -14.54 -4.93 -13.65
CA LYS A 40 -14.12 -4.29 -14.90
C LYS A 40 -13.01 -3.27 -14.62
N GLY A 41 -11.76 -3.71 -14.70
CA GLY A 41 -10.57 -2.87 -14.51
C GLY A 41 -9.36 -3.35 -15.30
N LYS A 42 -8.36 -2.49 -15.49
CA LYS A 42 -7.08 -2.86 -16.09
C LYS A 42 -6.05 -3.13 -14.99
N LEU A 43 -5.32 -4.23 -15.11
CA LEU A 43 -4.18 -4.52 -14.25
C LEU A 43 -2.88 -4.11 -14.97
N VAL A 44 -2.16 -3.17 -14.38
CA VAL A 44 -0.85 -2.73 -14.87
C VAL A 44 0.22 -3.23 -13.92
N VAL A 45 1.14 -4.05 -14.44
CA VAL A 45 2.25 -4.61 -13.66
C VAL A 45 3.49 -3.77 -13.90
N VAL A 46 4.03 -3.19 -12.83
CA VAL A 46 5.31 -2.45 -12.86
C VAL A 46 6.43 -3.41 -12.46
N THR A 47 7.41 -3.57 -13.35
CA THR A 47 8.61 -4.38 -13.14
C THR A 47 9.86 -3.56 -13.40
N GLY A 48 11.03 -4.15 -13.15
CA GLY A 48 12.32 -3.54 -13.51
C GLY A 48 13.34 -4.60 -13.88
N ILE A 49 14.49 -4.13 -14.36
CA ILE A 49 15.65 -4.96 -14.66
C ILE A 49 16.22 -5.61 -13.39
N THR A 50 17.18 -6.50 -13.58
CA THR A 50 18.00 -7.06 -12.49
C THR A 50 18.52 -5.94 -11.58
N PRO A 51 18.32 -6.02 -10.25
CA PRO A 51 18.73 -4.97 -9.33
C PRO A 51 20.23 -4.68 -9.38
N THR A 52 20.56 -3.40 -9.22
CA THR A 52 21.91 -2.85 -9.18
C THR A 52 22.08 -1.99 -7.92
N PRO A 53 23.31 -1.74 -7.45
CA PRO A 53 23.55 -0.86 -6.31
C PRO A 53 23.06 0.58 -6.50
N ALA A 54 22.86 1.04 -7.74
CA ALA A 54 22.38 2.38 -8.04
C ALA A 54 20.89 2.58 -7.66
N GLY A 55 20.11 1.50 -7.59
CA GLY A 55 18.68 1.52 -7.32
C GLY A 55 17.84 1.90 -8.54
N GLU A 56 16.78 1.14 -8.82
CA GLU A 56 15.97 1.32 -10.05
C GLU A 56 14.69 2.12 -9.81
N GLY A 57 14.36 2.47 -8.57
CA GLY A 57 13.18 3.28 -8.26
C GLY A 57 11.83 2.64 -8.60
N LYS A 58 11.73 1.30 -8.69
CA LYS A 58 10.50 0.56 -9.06
C LYS A 58 9.25 1.03 -8.30
N THR A 59 9.34 1.13 -6.98
CA THR A 59 8.23 1.60 -6.12
C THR A 59 7.85 3.05 -6.42
N THR A 60 8.85 3.93 -6.55
CA THR A 60 8.65 5.33 -6.90
C THR A 60 7.94 5.48 -8.25
N THR A 61 8.33 4.67 -9.25
CA THR A 61 7.68 4.63 -10.56
C THR A 61 6.23 4.14 -10.46
N ALA A 62 5.94 3.11 -9.67
CA ALA A 62 4.57 2.61 -9.49
C ALA A 62 3.66 3.67 -8.86
N ILE A 63 4.13 4.37 -7.82
CA ILE A 63 3.39 5.45 -7.17
C ILE A 63 3.22 6.63 -8.13
N GLY A 64 4.29 7.05 -8.81
CA GLY A 64 4.25 8.15 -9.77
C GLY A 64 3.33 7.89 -10.95
N LEU A 65 3.27 6.65 -11.44
CA LEU A 65 2.35 6.23 -12.49
C LEU A 65 0.89 6.37 -12.04
N ALA A 66 0.56 5.88 -10.84
CA ALA A 66 -0.79 6.00 -10.30
C ALA A 66 -1.19 7.47 -10.06
N GLN A 67 -0.29 8.29 -9.51
CA GLN A 67 -0.50 9.73 -9.36
C GLN A 67 -0.73 10.43 -10.72
N GLY A 68 0.07 10.08 -11.74
CA GLY A 68 -0.06 10.60 -13.09
C GLY A 68 -1.39 10.24 -13.74
N LEU A 69 -1.80 8.97 -13.65
CA LEU A 69 -3.10 8.50 -14.13
C LEU A 69 -4.26 9.20 -13.41
N GLY A 70 -4.15 9.40 -12.10
CA GLY A 70 -5.13 10.15 -11.31
C GLY A 70 -5.26 11.61 -11.77
N ARG A 71 -4.14 12.28 -12.09
CA ARG A 71 -4.14 13.64 -12.67
C ARG A 71 -4.79 13.72 -14.04
N LEU A 72 -4.76 12.63 -14.80
CA LEU A 72 -5.44 12.51 -16.10
C LEU A 72 -6.94 12.13 -15.96
N GLY A 73 -7.45 12.02 -14.72
CA GLY A 73 -8.86 11.74 -14.45
C GLY A 73 -9.21 10.25 -14.42
N HIS A 74 -8.23 9.35 -14.45
CA HIS A 74 -8.48 7.92 -14.30
C HIS A 74 -8.69 7.52 -12.84
N LYS A 75 -9.70 6.68 -12.58
CA LYS A 75 -9.84 5.99 -11.29
C LYS A 75 -8.77 4.90 -11.20
N VAL A 76 -7.81 5.07 -10.29
CA VAL A 76 -6.62 4.24 -10.18
C VAL A 76 -6.22 4.07 -8.72
N SER A 77 -5.71 2.88 -8.39
CA SER A 77 -5.07 2.59 -7.11
C SER A 77 -3.69 1.97 -7.37
N VAL A 78 -2.76 2.16 -6.43
CA VAL A 78 -1.47 1.48 -6.42
C VAL A 78 -1.44 0.46 -5.27
N ASN A 79 -1.07 -0.78 -5.58
CA ASN A 79 -0.96 -1.85 -4.60
C ASN A 79 0.53 -2.17 -4.41
N LEU A 80 1.00 -2.08 -3.16
CA LEU A 80 2.40 -2.27 -2.78
C LEU A 80 2.50 -3.32 -1.68
N ARG A 81 3.70 -3.89 -1.51
CA ARG A 81 4.00 -4.77 -0.36
C ARG A 81 4.35 -3.91 0.86
N GLU A 82 3.89 -4.33 2.03
CA GLU A 82 4.37 -3.80 3.31
C GLU A 82 5.88 -4.08 3.45
N PRO A 83 6.70 -3.08 3.80
CA PRO A 83 8.12 -3.29 4.04
C PRO A 83 8.33 -4.09 5.33
N THR A 84 9.38 -4.92 5.36
CA THR A 84 9.72 -5.69 6.57
C THR A 84 10.42 -4.80 7.59
N LEU A 85 10.12 -5.02 8.88
CA LEU A 85 10.64 -4.22 9.99
C LEU A 85 12.17 -4.32 10.14
N GLY A 86 12.75 -5.51 9.96
CA GLY A 86 14.19 -5.75 10.19
C GLY A 86 15.12 -4.87 9.36
N PRO A 87 14.98 -4.82 8.01
CA PRO A 87 15.83 -4.00 7.15
C PRO A 87 15.80 -2.49 7.41
N ILE A 88 14.75 -1.98 8.07
CA ILE A 88 14.56 -0.54 8.34
C ILE A 88 15.51 -0.04 9.42
N PHE A 89 15.88 -0.89 10.38
CA PHE A 89 16.92 -0.60 11.35
C PHE A 89 18.35 -0.86 10.83
N GLY A 90 18.48 -1.19 9.54
CA GLY A 90 19.74 -1.46 8.85
C GLY A 90 20.03 -0.47 7.72
N ILE A 91 20.38 -1.00 6.55
CA ILE A 91 20.91 -0.22 5.40
C ILE A 91 19.80 0.16 4.40
N LYS A 92 18.62 -0.47 4.45
CA LYS A 92 17.65 -0.41 3.36
C LYS A 92 16.66 0.75 3.54
N GLY A 93 16.57 1.62 2.54
CA GLY A 93 15.56 2.68 2.45
C GLY A 93 14.12 2.13 2.35
N GLY A 94 13.16 2.97 2.72
CA GLY A 94 11.74 2.63 2.90
C GLY A 94 11.05 2.04 1.66
N GLY A 95 10.10 1.13 1.90
CA GLY A 95 9.24 0.54 0.86
C GLY A 95 8.13 1.47 0.35
N THR A 96 8.22 2.75 0.67
CA THR A 96 7.17 3.78 0.60
C THR A 96 7.33 4.73 -0.60
N GLY A 97 8.35 4.52 -1.45
CA GLY A 97 8.64 5.37 -2.61
C GLY A 97 9.75 6.40 -2.32
N GLY A 98 9.74 7.52 -3.04
CA GLY A 98 10.78 8.54 -2.90
C GLY A 98 10.44 9.87 -3.56
N GLY A 99 11.02 10.96 -3.03
CA GLY A 99 10.74 12.31 -3.49
C GLY A 99 9.26 12.68 -3.35
N MET A 100 8.64 13.19 -4.43
CA MET A 100 7.23 13.57 -4.45
C MET A 100 6.28 12.37 -4.71
N ALA A 101 6.82 11.22 -5.10
CA ALA A 101 6.07 10.00 -5.36
C ALA A 101 6.26 9.03 -4.18
N ARG A 102 5.45 9.25 -3.14
CA ARG A 102 5.50 8.49 -1.88
C ARG A 102 4.10 8.15 -1.36
N VAL A 103 4.01 7.06 -0.60
CA VAL A 103 2.86 6.74 0.25
C VAL A 103 3.11 7.22 1.68
N VAL A 104 2.06 7.66 2.36
CA VAL A 104 2.12 8.24 3.72
C VAL A 104 0.93 7.73 4.55
N PRO A 105 1.03 7.66 5.89
CA PRO A 105 2.16 8.02 6.75
C PRO A 105 3.34 7.02 6.69
N GLU A 106 4.52 7.50 6.32
CA GLU A 106 5.70 6.66 6.03
C GLU A 106 6.28 5.99 7.28
N ASP A 107 6.34 6.73 8.39
CA ASP A 107 6.79 6.27 9.70
C ASP A 107 5.94 5.11 10.21
N GLU A 108 4.63 5.21 10.07
CA GLU A 108 3.73 4.13 10.48
C GLU A 108 3.85 2.91 9.56
N ILE A 109 3.93 3.10 8.24
CA ILE A 109 4.10 2.01 7.25
C ILE A 109 5.40 1.24 7.48
N ASN A 110 6.46 1.93 7.87
CA ASN A 110 7.79 1.35 8.06
C ASN A 110 7.95 0.61 9.41
N ILE A 111 7.10 0.86 10.40
CA ILE A 111 7.30 0.26 11.74
C ILE A 111 6.29 -0.85 12.00
N HIS A 112 5.16 -0.54 12.62
CA HIS A 112 4.16 -1.55 13.03
C HIS A 112 2.95 -1.58 12.12
N PHE A 113 2.79 -0.56 11.28
CA PHE A 113 1.68 -0.34 10.38
C PHE A 113 0.32 -0.73 10.96
N THR A 114 -0.27 -1.84 10.51
CA THR A 114 -1.54 -2.36 11.04
C THR A 114 -1.40 -3.70 11.78
N GLY A 115 -0.17 -4.13 12.04
CA GLY A 115 0.15 -5.34 12.79
C GLY A 115 0.20 -6.64 11.98
N ASP A 116 0.20 -6.56 10.64
CA ASP A 116 0.11 -7.74 9.78
C ASP A 116 1.33 -8.65 9.91
N ALA A 117 2.54 -8.08 9.93
CA ALA A 117 3.76 -8.85 10.18
C ALA A 117 3.76 -9.54 11.55
N HIS A 118 3.19 -8.91 12.59
CA HIS A 118 3.07 -9.50 13.93
C HIS A 118 2.10 -10.67 13.95
N ALA A 119 0.96 -10.54 13.25
CA ALA A 119 -0.02 -11.62 13.15
C ALA A 119 0.57 -12.85 12.43
N VAL A 120 1.26 -12.63 11.31
CA VAL A 120 1.96 -13.70 10.57
C VAL A 120 3.03 -14.36 11.44
N GLY A 121 3.86 -13.55 12.13
CA GLY A 121 4.89 -14.07 13.02
C GLY A 121 4.31 -14.90 14.18
N SER A 122 3.21 -14.44 14.78
CA SER A 122 2.54 -15.15 15.87
C SER A 122 1.98 -16.50 15.41
N ALA A 123 1.33 -16.53 14.24
CA ALA A 123 0.81 -17.78 13.66
C ALA A 123 1.93 -18.76 13.29
N HIS A 124 3.04 -18.26 12.74
CA HIS A 124 4.21 -19.08 12.43
C HIS A 124 4.82 -19.70 13.69
N ASN A 125 5.01 -18.90 14.74
CA ASN A 125 5.59 -19.36 16.00
C ASN A 125 4.68 -20.31 16.78
N LEU A 126 3.36 -20.22 16.59
CA LEU A 126 2.41 -21.17 17.19
C LEU A 126 2.60 -22.59 16.64
N LEU A 127 3.05 -22.73 15.39
CA LEU A 127 3.28 -24.02 14.75
C LEU A 127 4.62 -24.67 15.13
N ALA A 128 5.63 -23.84 15.45
CA ALA A 128 7.00 -24.27 15.74
C ALA A 128 7.09 -25.09 17.04
#